data_AF-A0A1M5JVP4-F1
#
_entry.id   AF-A0A1M5JVP4-F1
#
_cell.length_a   1.000
_cell.length_b   1.000
_cell.length_c   1.000
_cell.angle_alpha   90.00
_cell.angle_beta   90.00
_cell.angle_gamma   90.00
#
_symmetry.space_group_name_H-M   'P 1'
#
loop_
_entity.id
_entity.type
_entity.pdbx_description
1 polymer ?
#
loop_
_entity_poly.entity_id
_entity_poly.type
_entity_poly.pdbx_seq_one_letter_code
_entity_poly.pdbx_strand_id
1 'polypeptide(L)' 'MAIYRLLKNSAFEPEEIRRITEAYEQALHALCVKDRDDPLTEMIAKRIIKIAQAGVHDAAQLSALAVAELRIR' A
#
# COMPACT_ATOMS: atom_id res chain seq x y z
N MET A 1 0.90 2.09 -12.28
CA MET A 1 0.60 1.94 -10.83
C MET A 1 1.72 2.54 -10.00
N ALA A 2 1.40 3.45 -9.08
CA ALA A 2 2.36 4.17 -8.25
C ALA A 2 3.24 3.25 -7.40
N ILE A 3 2.68 2.14 -6.89
CA ILE A 3 3.38 1.27 -5.94
C ILE A 3 4.65 0.62 -6.52
N TYR A 4 4.65 0.17 -7.77
CA TYR A 4 5.86 -0.42 -8.38
C TYR A 4 7.00 0.59 -8.54
N ARG A 5 6.69 1.88 -8.72
CA ARG A 5 7.72 2.93 -8.78
C ARG A 5 8.37 3.14 -7.42
N LEU A 6 7.58 3.08 -6.35
CA LEU A 6 8.08 3.21 -4.98
C LEU A 6 8.86 1.96 -4.56
N LEU A 7 8.36 0.77 -4.91
CA LEU A 7 9.01 -0.50 -4.60
C LEU A 7 10.38 -0.64 -5.25
N LYS A 8 10.58 -0.12 -6.47
CA LYS A 8 11.90 -0.09 -7.14
C LYS A 8 12.97 0.68 -6.35
N ASN A 9 12.58 1.61 -5.50
CA ASN A 9 13.51 2.41 -4.69
C ASN A 9 13.71 1.82 -3.27
N SER A 10 13.15 0.66 -2.98
CA SER A 10 13.19 0.03 -1.66
C SER A 10 13.79 -1.37 -1.73
N ALA A 11 14.48 -1.76 -0.66
CA ALA A 11 15.16 -3.06 -0.54
C ALA A 11 14.23 -4.16 -0.01
N PHE A 12 13.04 -4.31 -0.60
CA PHE A 12 12.10 -5.37 -0.22
C PHE A 12 12.40 -6.65 -0.99
N GLU A 13 12.27 -7.78 -0.30
CA GLU A 13 12.35 -9.09 -0.91
C GLU A 13 11.13 -9.37 -1.81
N PRO A 14 11.22 -10.29 -2.79
CA PRO A 14 10.12 -10.60 -3.70
C PRO A 14 8.81 -11.00 -2.99
N GLU A 15 8.92 -11.67 -1.84
CA GLU A 15 7.78 -12.08 -1.01
C GLU A 15 7.12 -10.89 -0.30
N GLU A 16 7.91 -9.90 0.11
CA GLU A 16 7.40 -8.65 0.66
C GLU A 16 6.73 -7.81 -0.42
N ILE A 17 7.33 -7.72 -1.61
CA ILE A 17 6.74 -7.05 -2.77
C ILE A 17 5.35 -7.61 -3.10
N ARG A 18 5.20 -8.94 -3.08
CA ARG A 18 3.89 -9.59 -3.31
C ARG A 18 2.87 -9.16 -2.26
N ARG A 19 3.23 -9.22 -0.98
CA ARG A 19 2.35 -8.84 0.14
C ARG A 19 1.99 -7.35 0.12
N ILE A 20 2.94 -6.48 -0.17
CA ILE A 20 2.73 -5.03 -0.27
C ILE A 20 1.81 -4.71 -1.45
N THR A 21 1.99 -5.39 -2.59
CA THR A 21 1.14 -5.21 -3.77
C THR A 21 -0.28 -5.68 -3.51
N GLU A 22 -0.45 -6.83 -2.84
CA GLU A 22 -1.76 -7.35 -2.46
C GLU A 22 -2.49 -6.42 -1.48
N ALA A 23 -1.79 -5.94 -0.44
CA ALA A 23 -2.33 -4.96 0.51
C ALA A 23 -2.81 -3.68 -0.18
N TYR A 24 -2.08 -3.26 -1.20
CA TYR A 24 -2.39 -2.07 -1.99
C TYR A 24 -3.65 -2.23 -2.83
N GLU A 25 -3.81 -3.35 -3.51
CA GLU A 25 -5.03 -3.63 -4.26
C GLU A 25 -6.24 -3.73 -3.32
N GLN A 26 -6.09 -4.39 -2.16
CA GLN A 26 -7.14 -4.44 -1.14
C GLN A 26 -7.52 -3.04 -0.63
N ALA A 27 -6.53 -2.17 -0.40
CA ALA A 27 -6.77 -0.82 0.11
C ALA A 27 -7.48 0.07 -0.93
N LEU A 28 -7.09 -0.02 -2.21
CA LEU A 28 -7.77 0.66 -3.30
C LEU A 28 -9.23 0.22 -3.41
N HIS A 29 -9.48 -1.09 -3.30
CA HIS A 29 -10.83 -1.65 -3.32
C HIS A 29 -11.67 -1.15 -2.13
N ALA A 30 -11.10 -1.15 -0.92
CA ALA A 30 -11.77 -0.69 0.30
C ALA A 30 -12.08 0.82 0.31
N LEU A 31 -11.27 1.62 -0.42
CA LEU A 31 -11.46 3.06 -0.59
C LEU A 31 -12.23 3.41 -1.88
N CYS A 32 -12.67 2.42 -2.65
CA CYS A 32 -13.39 2.59 -3.93
C CYS A 32 -12.64 3.49 -4.93
N VAL A 33 -11.30 3.44 -4.92
CA VAL A 33 -10.47 4.24 -5.81
C VAL A 33 -10.46 3.60 -7.19
N LYS A 34 -11.21 4.18 -8.13
CA LYS A 34 -11.30 3.72 -9.52
C LYS A 34 -10.21 4.29 -10.40
N ASP A 35 -9.79 5.53 -10.11
CA ASP A 35 -8.79 6.22 -10.90
C ASP A 35 -7.38 5.85 -10.42
N ARG A 36 -6.60 5.26 -11.31
CA ARG A 36 -5.26 4.75 -11.01
C ARG A 36 -4.17 5.83 -11.11
N ASP A 37 -4.53 7.01 -11.61
CA ASP A 37 -3.69 8.21 -11.64
C ASP A 37 -4.08 9.22 -10.55
N ASP A 38 -5.05 8.88 -9.70
CA ASP A 38 -5.42 9.68 -8.55
C ASP A 38 -4.22 9.82 -7.58
N PRO A 39 -3.86 11.02 -7.11
CA PRO A 39 -2.85 11.24 -6.07
C PRO A 39 -3.08 10.39 -4.81
N LEU A 40 -4.33 10.02 -4.53
CA LEU A 40 -4.70 9.12 -3.44
C LEU A 40 -4.04 7.75 -3.59
N THR A 41 -3.89 7.24 -4.82
CA THR A 41 -3.20 5.97 -5.08
C THR A 41 -1.73 6.02 -4.65
N GLU A 42 -1.05 7.14 -4.89
CA GLU A 42 0.33 7.33 -4.44
C GLU A 42 0.43 7.44 -2.92
N MET A 43 -0.53 8.14 -2.28
CA MET A 43 -0.61 8.21 -0.82
C MET A 43 -0.80 6.83 -0.18
N ILE A 44 -1.73 6.02 -0.71
CA ILE A 44 -1.97 4.65 -0.23
C ILE A 44 -0.69 3.82 -0.36
N ALA A 45 -0.04 3.86 -1.52
CA ALA A 45 1.19 3.09 -1.77
C ALA A 45 2.32 3.48 -0.80
N LYS A 46 2.57 4.78 -0.60
CA LYS A 46 3.57 5.28 0.35
C LYS A 46 3.26 4.82 1.78
N ARG A 47 1.98 4.80 2.16
CA ARG A 47 1.57 4.41 3.52
C ARG A 47 1.78 2.93 3.77
N ILE A 48 1.36 2.07 2.84
CA ILE A 48 1.57 0.62 2.93
C ILE A 48 3.07 0.29 3.03
N ILE A 49 3.90 0.92 2.21
CA ILE A 49 5.36 0.74 2.27
C ILE A 49 5.91 1.13 3.64
N LYS A 50 5.45 2.24 4.21
CA LYS A 50 5.88 2.70 5.54
C LYS A 50 5.48 1.71 6.65
N ILE A 51 4.28 1.14 6.57
CA ILE A 51 3.80 0.14 7.55
C ILE A 51 4.57 -1.19 7.38
N ALA A 52 4.88 -1.59 6.14
CA ALA A 52 5.70 -2.76 5.85
C ALA A 52 7.13 -2.58 6.40
N GLN A 53 7.73 -1.39 6.23
CA GLN A 53 9.03 -1.05 6.83
C GLN A 53 9.02 -1.08 8.37
N ALA A 54 7.86 -0.88 8.99
CA ALA A 54 7.70 -0.98 10.44
C ALA A 54 7.66 -2.44 10.94
N GLY A 55 7.75 -3.44 10.05
CA GLY A 55 7.77 -4.86 10.39
C GLY A 55 6.40 -5.55 10.33
N VAL A 56 5.39 -4.91 9.70
CA VAL A 56 4.11 -5.57 9.45
C VAL A 56 4.21 -6.41 8.19
N HIS A 57 3.96 -7.71 8.37
CA HIS A 57 4.22 -8.73 7.35
C HIS A 57 2.94 -9.39 6.81
N ASP A 58 1.76 -8.91 7.22
CA ASP A 58 0.47 -9.42 6.77
C ASP A 58 -0.21 -8.42 5.82
N ALA A 59 -0.64 -8.89 4.65
CA ALA A 59 -1.22 -8.04 3.61
C ALA A 59 -2.56 -7.41 4.03
N ALA A 60 -3.40 -8.16 4.74
CA ALA A 60 -4.68 -7.65 5.21
C ALA A 60 -4.50 -6.60 6.32
N GLN A 61 -3.54 -6.81 7.22
CA GLN A 61 -3.18 -5.81 8.23
C GLN A 61 -2.61 -4.55 7.60
N LEU A 62 -1.69 -4.68 6.64
CA LEU A 62 -1.14 -3.54 5.89
C LEU A 62 -2.24 -2.71 5.23
N SER A 63 -3.19 -3.38 4.58
CA SER A 63 -4.34 -2.73 3.94
C SER A 63 -5.22 -2.02 4.96
N ALA A 64 -5.64 -2.72 6.01
CA ALA A 64 -6.52 -2.18 7.05
C ALA A 64 -5.90 -0.96 7.75
N LEU A 65 -4.61 -1.03 8.10
CA LEU A 65 -3.88 0.09 8.71
C LEU A 65 -3.78 1.28 7.76
N ALA A 66 -3.43 1.06 6.50
CA ALA A 66 -3.34 2.14 5.52
C ALA A 66 -4.71 2.82 5.29
N VAL A 67 -5.79 2.05 5.18
CA VAL A 67 -7.15 2.56 5.04
C VAL A 67 -7.60 3.32 6.29
N ALA A 68 -7.33 2.77 7.48
CA ALA A 68 -7.68 3.41 8.74
C ALA A 68 -6.96 4.76 8.90
N GLU A 69 -5.67 4.83 8.62
CA GLU A 69 -4.91 6.09 8.71
C GLU A 69 -5.36 7.14 7.69
N LEU A 70 -5.85 6.73 6.51
CA LEU A 70 -6.37 7.64 5.49
C LEU A 70 -7.79 8.13 5.79
N ARG A 71 -8.61 7.34 6.50
CA ARG A 71 -9.97 7.75 6.91
C ARG A 71 -10.00 8.70 8.11
N ILE A 72 -8.92 8.78 8.88
CA ILE A 72 -8.81 9.62 10.09
C ILE A 72 -8.30 11.04 9.73
N ARG A 73 -8.09 11.35 8.45
CA ARG A 73 -7.55 12.62 7.98
C ARG A 73 -8.59 13.44 7.24
#